data_AF-A0A7N0ZYR9-F1
#
_entry.id   AF-A0A7N0ZYR9-F1
#
_cell.length_a   1.000
_cell.length_b   1.000
_cell.length_c   1.000
_cell.angle_alpha   90.00
_cell.angle_beta   90.00
_cell.angle_gamma   90.00
#
_symmetry.space_group_name_H-M   'P 1'
#
loop_
_entity.id
_entity.type
_entity.pdbx_description
1 polymer ?
#
loop_
_entity_poly.entity_id
_entity_poly.type
_entity_poly.pdbx_seq_one_letter_code
_entity_poly.pdbx_strand_id
1 'polypeptide(L)'
;MAEEMEMKGSVRRIKSCAFDLIAIGSELMEEDQQQLQGDGDEDEFVLWDLIERELRLKSTFLYCDFAKMISLVHITDHKNRLTQLANKLFDAIEEVDNAVKERSMEMTQDRYGQALLVLRDVIALMP
;
A
#
# COMPACT_ATOMS: atom_id res chain seq x y z
N MET A 1 -0.50 -15.40 -25.03
CA MET A 1 -1.65 -14.47 -25.15
C MET A 1 -2.47 -14.37 -23.87
N ALA A 2 -3.02 -15.47 -23.32
CA ALA A 2 -3.82 -15.41 -22.08
C ALA A 2 -2.98 -14.93 -20.86
N GLU A 3 -1.87 -15.60 -20.58
CA GLU A 3 -0.96 -15.25 -19.47
C GLU A 3 -0.43 -13.81 -19.57
N GLU A 4 -0.09 -13.36 -20.77
CA GLU A 4 0.36 -11.97 -21.01
C GLU A 4 -0.74 -10.95 -20.69
N MET A 5 -1.99 -11.24 -21.06
CA MET A 5 -3.13 -10.39 -20.76
C MET A 5 -3.45 -10.36 -19.26
N GLU A 6 -3.32 -11.51 -18.59
CA GLU A 6 -3.46 -11.62 -17.14
C GLU A 6 -2.38 -10.83 -16.39
N MET A 7 -1.13 -10.92 -16.84
CA MET A 7 -0.02 -10.16 -16.27
C MET A 7 -0.26 -8.65 -16.41
N LYS A 8 -0.61 -8.18 -17.61
CA LYS A 8 -0.95 -6.76 -17.86
C LYS A 8 -2.12 -6.28 -16.98
N GLY A 9 -3.14 -7.12 -16.81
CA GLY A 9 -4.27 -6.84 -15.92
C GLY A 9 -3.83 -6.69 -14.46
N SER A 10 -2.96 -7.57 -13.99
CA SER A 10 -2.42 -7.54 -12.62
C SER A 10 -1.57 -6.29 -12.40
N VAL A 11 -0.64 -5.97 -13.33
CA VAL A 11 0.18 -4.75 -13.28
C VAL A 11 -0.68 -3.49 -13.22
N ARG A 12 -1.77 -3.42 -14.01
CA ARG A 12 -2.68 -2.28 -13.99
C ARG A 12 -3.38 -2.14 -12.63
N ARG A 13 -3.87 -3.23 -12.04
CA ARG A 13 -4.53 -3.20 -10.74
C ARG A 13 -3.55 -2.90 -9.60
N ILE A 14 -2.32 -3.40 -9.66
CA ILE A 14 -1.24 -3.03 -8.72
C ILE A 14 -1.03 -1.53 -8.74
N LYS A 15 -0.89 -0.91 -9.93
CA LYS A 15 -0.73 0.55 -10.06
C LYS A 15 -1.94 1.31 -9.53
N SER A 16 -3.15 0.79 -9.74
CA SER A 16 -4.37 1.40 -9.18
C SER A 16 -4.37 1.35 -7.65
N CYS A 17 -4.11 0.18 -7.05
CA CYS A 17 -4.07 0.05 -5.59
C CYS A 17 -2.93 0.87 -4.98
N ALA A 18 -1.78 0.94 -5.65
CA ALA A 18 -0.67 1.81 -5.28
C ALA A 18 -1.09 3.29 -5.20
N PHE A 19 -1.83 3.77 -6.20
CA PHE A 19 -2.36 5.12 -6.22
C PHE A 19 -3.38 5.36 -5.10
N ASP A 20 -4.30 4.41 -4.91
CA ASP A 20 -5.32 4.52 -3.85
C ASP A 20 -4.68 4.55 -2.46
N LEU A 21 -3.65 3.72 -2.23
CA LEU A 21 -2.86 3.81 -1.01
C LEU A 21 -2.30 5.22 -0.87
N ILE A 22 -1.58 5.74 -1.89
CA ILE A 22 -0.94 7.07 -1.83
C ILE A 22 -1.96 8.17 -1.47
N ALA A 23 -3.17 8.09 -2.01
CA ALA A 23 -4.24 9.02 -1.72
C ALA A 23 -4.62 8.99 -0.23
N ILE A 24 -4.79 7.81 0.36
CA ILE A 24 -5.06 7.63 1.80
C ILE A 24 -3.93 8.26 2.65
N GLY A 25 -2.68 8.01 2.27
CA GLY A 25 -1.53 8.63 2.95
C GLY A 25 -1.51 10.15 2.79
N SER A 26 -1.94 10.68 1.66
CA SER A 26 -1.99 12.13 1.42
C SER A 26 -3.08 12.80 2.25
N GLU A 27 -4.26 12.19 2.35
CA GLU A 27 -5.37 12.66 3.20
C GLU A 27 -4.98 12.69 4.69
N LEU A 28 -4.17 11.72 5.13
CA LEU A 28 -3.52 11.74 6.44
C LEU A 28 -2.54 12.92 6.55
N MET A 29 -1.68 13.10 5.56
CA MET A 29 -0.57 14.07 5.61
C MET A 29 -0.98 15.55 5.49
N GLU A 30 -2.25 15.85 5.19
CA GLU A 30 -2.73 17.24 5.15
C GLU A 30 -2.76 17.83 6.57
N GLU A 31 -1.84 18.78 6.81
CA GLU A 31 -1.45 19.38 8.10
C GLU A 31 -2.57 20.10 8.88
N ASP A 32 -3.81 20.12 8.39
CA ASP A 32 -4.89 20.96 8.91
C ASP A 32 -5.96 20.20 9.74
N GLN A 33 -5.76 18.90 10.01
CA GLN A 33 -6.68 18.13 10.86
C GLN A 33 -6.71 18.60 12.33
N GLN A 34 -5.80 19.50 12.75
CA GLN A 34 -5.88 20.19 14.05
C GLN A 34 -7.04 21.20 14.16
N GLN A 35 -7.82 21.44 13.10
CA GLN A 35 -8.99 22.33 13.13
C GLN A 35 -10.36 21.64 13.19
N LEU A 36 -10.42 20.30 13.25
CA LEU A 36 -11.67 19.61 13.63
C LEU A 36 -11.88 19.71 15.15
N GLN A 37 -12.06 20.94 15.64
CA GLN A 37 -12.69 21.21 16.93
C GLN A 37 -14.20 21.01 16.80
N GLY A 38 -14.62 19.78 16.55
CA GLY A 38 -15.98 19.29 16.75
C GLY A 38 -15.89 18.09 17.68
N ASP A 39 -16.69 18.08 18.74
CA ASP A 39 -16.80 17.11 19.86
C ASP A 39 -15.84 15.87 19.86
N GLY A 40 -14.54 16.14 19.85
CA GLY A 40 -13.45 15.41 20.49
C GLY A 40 -12.88 14.18 19.79
N ASP A 41 -13.60 13.07 19.84
CA ASP A 41 -12.98 11.74 19.73
C ASP A 41 -13.68 10.82 18.72
N GLU A 42 -14.97 11.04 18.43
CA GLU A 42 -15.76 10.13 17.61
C GLU A 42 -15.40 10.23 16.12
N ASP A 43 -15.23 11.44 15.59
CA ASP A 43 -14.90 11.65 14.17
C ASP A 43 -13.47 11.19 13.83
N GLU A 44 -12.51 11.44 14.74
CA GLU A 44 -11.14 10.95 14.59
C GLU A 44 -11.09 9.41 14.68
N PHE A 45 -11.83 8.81 15.63
CA PHE A 45 -11.96 7.36 15.75
C PHE A 45 -12.49 6.73 14.44
N VAL A 46 -13.52 7.33 13.85
CA VAL A 46 -14.12 6.85 12.59
C VAL A 46 -13.13 6.96 11.41
N LEU A 47 -12.29 7.99 11.38
CA LEU A 47 -11.26 8.16 10.34
C LEU A 47 -10.17 7.08 10.42
N TRP A 48 -9.61 6.83 11.60
CA TRP A 48 -8.59 5.78 11.79
C TRP A 48 -9.12 4.39 11.41
N ASP A 49 -10.35 4.07 11.83
CA ASP A 49 -11.00 2.80 11.51
C ASP A 49 -11.28 2.67 9.99
N LEU A 50 -11.63 3.78 9.33
CA LEU A 50 -11.79 3.83 7.88
C LEU A 50 -10.46 3.53 7.18
N ILE A 51 -9.38 4.16 7.63
CA ILE A 51 -8.04 4.01 7.07
C ILE A 51 -7.53 2.58 7.25
N GLU A 52 -7.67 2.00 8.44
CA GLU A 52 -7.29 0.60 8.70
C GLU A 52 -8.02 -0.34 7.73
N ARG A 53 -9.34 -0.15 7.58
CA ARG A 53 -10.16 -0.99 6.71
C ARG A 53 -9.74 -0.88 5.23
N GLU A 54 -9.53 0.34 4.75
CA GLU A 54 -9.11 0.57 3.36
C GLU A 54 -7.69 0.05 3.11
N LEU A 55 -6.75 0.29 4.03
CA LEU A 55 -5.38 -0.23 3.95
C LEU A 55 -5.39 -1.75 3.82
N ARG A 56 -6.14 -2.45 4.70
CA ARG A 56 -6.25 -3.92 4.67
C ARG A 56 -6.88 -4.44 3.37
N LEU A 57 -7.92 -3.76 2.88
CA LEU A 57 -8.60 -4.14 1.63
C LEU A 57 -7.65 -4.00 0.43
N LYS A 58 -6.98 -2.85 0.29
CA LYS A 58 -6.04 -2.59 -0.82
C LYS A 58 -4.83 -3.52 -0.76
N SER A 59 -4.31 -3.79 0.44
CA SER A 59 -3.20 -4.72 0.66
C SER A 59 -3.56 -6.14 0.22
N THR A 60 -4.80 -6.57 0.44
CA THR A 60 -5.28 -7.89 -0.01
C THR A 60 -5.31 -8.00 -1.53
N PHE A 61 -5.81 -6.96 -2.22
CA PHE A 61 -5.79 -6.92 -3.69
C PHE A 61 -4.37 -6.90 -4.24
N LEU A 62 -3.49 -6.07 -3.65
CA LEU A 62 -2.08 -6.03 -3.99
C LEU A 62 -1.43 -7.42 -3.84
N TYR A 63 -1.65 -8.11 -2.73
CA TYR A 63 -1.09 -9.44 -2.50
C TYR A 63 -1.51 -10.44 -3.58
N CYS A 64 -2.80 -10.49 -3.90
CA CYS A 64 -3.32 -11.37 -4.94
C CYS A 64 -2.69 -11.07 -6.31
N ASP A 65 -2.63 -9.80 -6.70
CA ASP A 65 -2.09 -9.39 -8.00
C ASP A 65 -0.56 -9.55 -8.08
N PHE A 66 0.17 -9.31 -6.99
CA PHE A 66 1.61 -9.58 -6.93
C PHE A 66 1.90 -11.07 -7.04
N ALA A 67 1.20 -11.91 -6.28
CA ALA A 67 1.36 -13.36 -6.34
C ALA A 67 1.13 -13.87 -7.77
N LYS A 68 0.07 -13.37 -8.43
CA LYS A 68 -0.22 -13.72 -9.83
C LYS A 68 0.86 -13.22 -10.78
N MET A 69 1.21 -11.93 -10.74
CA MET A 69 2.26 -11.35 -11.60
C MET A 69 3.59 -12.08 -11.44
N ILE A 70 4.07 -12.29 -10.21
CA ILE A 70 5.35 -12.96 -9.91
C ILE A 70 5.36 -14.41 -10.42
N SER A 71 4.21 -15.11 -10.35
CA SER A 71 4.11 -16.48 -10.86
C SER A 71 4.30 -16.57 -12.38
N LEU A 72 3.93 -15.51 -13.11
CA LEU A 72 4.04 -15.40 -14.57
C LEU A 72 5.43 -14.93 -15.05
N VAL A 73 6.32 -14.50 -14.15
CA VAL A 73 7.69 -14.10 -14.53
C VAL A 73 8.56 -15.34 -14.73
N HIS A 74 9.06 -15.53 -15.96
CA HIS A 74 9.89 -16.68 -16.32
C HIS A 74 11.39 -16.49 -16.04
N ILE A 75 11.87 -15.24 -16.00
CA ILE A 75 13.30 -14.94 -15.76
C ILE A 75 13.56 -15.06 -14.26
N THR A 76 14.32 -16.08 -13.84
CA THR A 76 14.54 -16.43 -12.42
C THR A 76 15.09 -15.27 -11.60
N ASP A 77 16.12 -14.57 -12.07
CA ASP A 77 16.71 -13.45 -11.32
C ASP A 77 15.74 -12.27 -11.17
N HIS A 78 14.96 -11.99 -12.22
CA HIS A 78 13.93 -10.94 -12.17
C HIS A 78 12.81 -11.33 -11.20
N LYS A 79 12.35 -12.58 -11.26
CA LYS A 79 11.37 -13.13 -10.33
C LYS A 79 11.85 -13.01 -8.89
N ASN A 80 13.10 -13.39 -8.60
CA ASN A 80 13.68 -13.31 -7.26
C ASN A 80 13.72 -11.87 -6.74
N ARG A 81 14.14 -10.92 -7.58
CA ARG A 81 14.16 -9.50 -7.21
C ARG A 81 12.76 -8.95 -6.96
N LEU A 82 11.78 -9.31 -7.80
CA LEU A 82 10.38 -8.93 -7.60
C LEU A 82 9.80 -9.51 -6.31
N THR A 83 10.07 -10.78 -6.02
CA THR A 83 9.64 -11.41 -4.76
C THR A 83 10.23 -10.70 -3.55
N GLN A 84 11.53 -10.37 -3.58
CA GLN A 84 12.17 -9.66 -2.47
C GLN A 84 11.58 -8.27 -2.24
N LEU A 85 11.33 -7.51 -3.32
CA LEU A 85 10.72 -6.19 -3.20
C LEU A 85 9.25 -6.28 -2.78
N ALA A 86 8.50 -7.26 -3.27
CA ALA A 86 7.11 -7.49 -2.84
C ALA A 86 7.05 -7.81 -1.35
N ASN A 87 7.91 -8.70 -0.85
CA ASN A 87 7.97 -9.00 0.59
C ASN A 87 8.30 -7.75 1.41
N LYS A 88 9.32 -6.98 1.00
CA LYS A 88 9.63 -5.70 1.66
C LYS A 88 8.46 -4.71 1.65
N LEU A 89 7.68 -4.68 0.57
CA LEU A 89 6.50 -3.82 0.49
C LEU A 89 5.43 -4.27 1.49
N PHE A 90 5.17 -5.57 1.61
CA PHE A 90 4.20 -6.09 2.57
C PHE A 90 4.67 -5.91 4.02
N ASP A 91 5.96 -6.09 4.31
CA ASP A 91 6.53 -5.77 5.62
C ASP A 91 6.32 -4.28 5.95
N ALA A 92 6.55 -3.37 4.99
CA ALA A 92 6.34 -1.94 5.19
C ALA A 92 4.84 -1.58 5.37
N ILE A 93 3.95 -2.25 4.64
CA ILE A 93 2.50 -2.08 4.80
C ILE A 93 2.03 -2.55 6.18
N GLU A 94 2.58 -3.66 6.71
CA GLU A 94 2.29 -4.15 8.06
C GLU A 94 2.73 -3.14 9.13
N GLU A 95 3.88 -2.51 8.95
CA GLU A 95 4.32 -1.41 9.83
C GLU A 95 3.37 -0.19 9.78
N VAL A 96 2.84 0.16 8.60
CA VAL A 96 1.80 1.21 8.48
C VAL A 96 0.53 0.79 9.21
N ASP A 97 0.07 -0.45 9.03
CA ASP A 97 -1.12 -1.00 9.68
C ASP A 97 -0.99 -0.96 11.22
N ASN A 98 0.19 -1.31 11.75
CA ASN A 98 0.48 -1.21 13.17
C ASN A 98 0.43 0.25 13.66
N ALA A 99 1.03 1.20 12.94
CA ALA A 99 1.01 2.62 13.31
C ALA A 99 -0.41 3.22 13.26
N VAL A 100 -1.24 2.81 12.28
CA VAL A 100 -2.66 3.18 12.17
C VAL A 100 -3.46 2.67 13.36
N LYS A 101 -3.24 1.42 13.81
CA LYS A 101 -3.89 0.86 15.00
C LYS A 101 -3.47 1.55 16.29
N GLU A 102 -2.22 2.00 16.36
CA GLU A 102 -1.71 2.82 17.46
C GLU A 102 -2.22 4.27 17.39
N ARG A 103 -2.84 4.67 16.26
CA ARG A 103 -3.36 6.02 16.00
C ARG A 103 -2.30 7.09 16.17
N SER A 104 -1.05 6.70 15.90
CA SER A 104 0.10 7.59 16.00
C SER A 104 0.29 8.25 14.65
N MET A 105 -0.08 9.53 14.58
CA MET A 105 0.06 10.31 13.35
C MET A 105 1.50 10.30 12.85
N GLU A 106 2.45 10.71 13.70
CA GLU A 106 3.88 10.78 13.38
C GLU A 106 4.42 9.43 12.87
N MET A 107 4.11 8.34 13.55
CA MET A 107 4.56 7.00 13.13
C MET A 107 3.91 6.59 11.82
N THR A 108 2.60 6.85 11.65
CA THR A 108 1.89 6.53 10.42
C THR A 108 2.55 7.26 9.25
N GLN A 109 2.83 8.55 9.38
CA GLN A 109 3.50 9.35 8.34
C GLN A 109 4.90 8.81 7.98
N ASP A 110 5.74 8.50 8.97
CA ASP A 110 7.07 7.91 8.75
C ASP A 110 6.97 6.57 8.02
N ARG A 111 6.17 5.64 8.53
CA ARG A 111 5.98 4.30 7.94
C ARG A 111 5.42 4.39 6.53
N TYR A 112 4.49 5.30 6.31
CA TYR A 112 3.91 5.55 5.01
C TYR A 112 4.97 6.01 4.01
N GLY A 113 5.84 6.94 4.40
CA GLY A 113 6.98 7.39 3.60
C GLY A 113 7.91 6.25 3.20
N GLN A 114 8.22 5.33 4.12
CA GLN A 114 9.05 4.15 3.82
C GLN A 114 8.35 3.20 2.83
N ALA A 115 7.06 2.94 3.02
CA ALA A 115 6.27 2.09 2.12
C ALA A 115 6.25 2.66 0.68
N LEU A 116 6.17 3.98 0.52
CA LEU A 116 6.22 4.63 -0.79
C LEU A 116 7.55 4.46 -1.52
N LEU A 117 8.68 4.50 -0.79
CA LEU A 117 9.99 4.25 -1.39
C LEU A 117 10.08 2.83 -1.96
N VAL A 118 9.62 1.84 -1.20
CA VAL A 118 9.61 0.44 -1.66
C VAL A 118 8.64 0.26 -2.83
N LEU A 119 7.45 0.86 -2.76
CA LEU A 119 6.45 0.80 -3.82
C LEU A 119 6.97 1.37 -5.14
N ARG A 120 7.74 2.47 -5.09
CA ARG A 120 8.40 3.04 -6.28
C ARG A 120 9.37 2.04 -6.92
N ASP A 121 10.20 1.39 -6.10
CA ASP A 121 11.17 0.41 -6.57
C ASP A 121 10.49 -0.83 -7.16
N VAL A 122 9.38 -1.26 -6.57
CA VAL A 122 8.53 -2.33 -7.13
C VAL A 122 7.96 -1.93 -8.49
N ILE A 123 7.37 -0.73 -8.61
CA ILE A 123 6.79 -0.24 -9.86
C ILE A 123 7.84 -0.14 -10.96
N ALA A 124 9.05 0.29 -10.63
CA ALA A 124 10.16 0.38 -11.58
C ALA A 124 10.64 -0.99 -12.08
N LEU A 125 10.44 -2.06 -11.29
CA LEU A 125 10.85 -3.42 -11.63
C LEU A 125 9.72 -4.24 -12.27
N MET A 126 8.46 -3.78 -12.24
CA MET A 126 7.35 -4.51 -12.86
C MET A 126 7.56 -4.69 -14.38
N PRO A 127 7.17 -5.85 -14.94
CA PRO A 127 7.25 -6.14 -16.37
C PRO A 127 6.28 -5.32 -17.24
#